data_AF-A0A3P7N6D7-F1
#
_entry.id   AF-A0A3P7N6D7-F1
#
_cell.length_a   1.000
_cell.length_b   1.000
_cell.length_c   1.000
_cell.angle_alpha   90.00
_cell.angle_beta   90.00
_cell.angle_gamma   90.00
#
_symmetry.space_group_name_H-M   'P 1'
#
loop_
_entity.id
_entity.type
_entity.pdbx_description
1 polymer ?
#
loop_
_entity_poly.entity_id
_entity_poly.type
_entity_poly.pdbx_seq_one_letter_code
_entity_poly.pdbx_strand_id
1 'polypeptide(L)'
;MRPLMRPTTHSVYGFIFQLQLLSSWGDEFYIGLNGIDLFDRRDERIKVGPHNLAAFPESVNILPSVEGDPRTSMNLIDDLAAFPESVNILPSVEGDPRTSMNLIDGCNDTQSMRNFLQVSVDDQIVYSGDVPASTPEKTGILEISFAST
;
A
#
# COMPACT_ATOMS: atom_id res chain seq x y z
N MET A 1 -28.28 -19.79 24.22
CA MET A 1 -27.02 -19.35 23.58
C MET A 1 -26.41 -18.27 24.44
N ARG A 2 -25.17 -18.42 24.90
CA ARG A 2 -24.43 -17.29 25.52
C ARG A 2 -23.97 -16.37 24.39
N PRO A 3 -24.17 -15.05 24.48
CA PRO A 3 -23.53 -14.13 23.54
C PRO A 3 -22.01 -14.31 23.66
N LEU A 4 -21.33 -14.43 22.52
CA LEU A 4 -19.88 -14.41 22.47
C LEU A 4 -19.43 -13.05 23.04
N MET A 5 -18.87 -13.03 24.25
CA MET A 5 -18.22 -11.84 24.78
C MET A 5 -17.06 -11.53 23.85
N ARG A 6 -17.13 -10.39 23.15
CA ARG A 6 -15.98 -9.83 22.45
C ARG A 6 -14.88 -9.59 23.50
N PRO A 7 -13.65 -10.08 23.31
CA PRO A 7 -12.55 -9.74 24.19
C PRO A 7 -12.41 -8.22 24.25
N THR A 8 -12.44 -7.64 25.44
CA THR A 8 -11.98 -6.26 25.67
C THR A 8 -10.45 -6.26 25.62
N THR A 9 -9.89 -6.44 24.43
CA THR A 9 -8.45 -6.32 24.19
C THR A 9 -8.19 -4.99 23.50
N HIS A 10 -7.45 -4.12 24.18
CA HIS A 10 -6.94 -2.84 23.68
C HIS A 10 -5.76 -2.99 22.68
N SER A 11 -5.59 -4.19 22.12
CA SER A 11 -4.68 -4.46 21.02
C SER A 11 -5.46 -5.11 19.90
N VAL A 12 -5.24 -4.64 18.68
CA VAL A 12 -5.83 -5.25 17.50
C VAL A 12 -5.11 -6.56 17.23
N TYR A 13 -5.84 -7.67 17.27
CA TYR A 13 -5.41 -8.97 16.78
C TYR A 13 -6.38 -9.37 15.68
N GLY A 14 -5.87 -9.83 14.55
CA GLY A 14 -6.70 -10.37 13.48
C GLY A 14 -5.88 -11.22 12.52
N PHE A 15 -6.60 -11.85 11.60
CA PHE A 15 -6.03 -12.75 10.60
C PHE A 15 -5.95 -12.09 9.23
N ILE A 16 -6.84 -11.13 8.96
CA ILE A 16 -6.93 -10.44 7.68
C ILE A 16 -6.64 -8.97 7.93
N PHE A 17 -5.62 -8.45 7.26
CA PHE A 17 -5.33 -7.02 7.20
C PHE A 17 -5.71 -6.54 5.81
N GLN A 18 -6.66 -5.62 5.72
CA GLN A 18 -7.14 -5.10 4.46
C GLN A 18 -6.81 -3.62 4.34
N LEU A 19 -6.13 -3.26 3.26
CA LEU A 19 -5.83 -1.89 2.88
C LEU A 19 -6.77 -1.52 1.72
N GLN A 20 -7.63 -0.53 1.95
CA GLN A 20 -8.51 0.03 0.93
C GLN A 20 -7.98 1.39 0.49
N LEU A 21 -7.51 1.43 -0.75
CA LEU A 21 -6.97 2.60 -1.41
C LEU A 21 -8.15 3.35 -2.04
N LEU A 22 -8.57 4.45 -1.42
CA LEU A 22 -9.83 5.13 -1.75
C LEU A 22 -9.63 6.38 -2.62
N SER A 23 -8.43 6.95 -2.64
CA SER A 23 -8.08 8.04 -3.56
C SER A 23 -6.57 8.10 -3.83
N SER A 24 -6.20 8.68 -4.96
CA SER A 24 -4.83 8.84 -5.44
C SER A 24 -4.42 10.32 -5.47
N TRP A 25 -3.17 10.59 -5.87
CA TRP A 25 -2.63 11.94 -6.01
C TRP A 25 -2.81 12.45 -7.44
N GLY A 26 -4.07 12.55 -7.86
CA GLY A 26 -4.40 13.05 -9.18
C GLY A 26 -4.21 12.07 -10.34
N ASP A 27 -3.77 10.84 -10.07
CA ASP A 27 -3.76 9.77 -11.08
C ASP A 27 -5.10 9.02 -11.05
N GLU A 28 -5.86 9.09 -12.13
CA GLU A 28 -7.20 8.47 -12.22
C GLU A 28 -7.18 6.94 -12.08
N PHE A 29 -6.04 6.29 -12.37
CA PHE A 29 -5.96 4.85 -12.55
C PHE A 29 -5.01 4.16 -11.57
N TYR A 30 -4.09 4.89 -10.93
CA TYR A 30 -3.02 4.31 -10.13
C TYR A 30 -2.81 5.01 -8.79
N ILE A 31 -2.27 4.23 -7.87
CA ILE A 31 -1.78 4.71 -6.59
C ILE A 31 -0.37 4.16 -6.37
N GLY A 32 0.56 5.05 -6.03
CA GLY A 32 1.91 4.64 -5.68
C GLY A 32 1.99 4.20 -4.23
N LEU A 33 2.47 2.98 -4.02
CA LEU A 33 2.93 2.47 -2.74
C LEU A 33 4.32 1.90 -2.94
N ASN A 34 5.27 2.27 -2.07
CA ASN A 34 6.65 1.78 -2.18
C ASN A 34 6.83 0.40 -1.55
N GLY A 35 6.07 0.11 -0.50
CA GLY A 35 6.15 -1.14 0.25
C GLY A 35 5.15 -1.15 1.40
N ILE A 36 4.92 -2.33 1.95
CA ILE A 36 4.09 -2.58 3.12
C ILE A 36 4.88 -3.49 4.05
N ASP A 37 5.13 -2.99 5.26
CA ASP A 37 5.83 -3.74 6.29
C ASP A 37 4.91 -3.97 7.49
N LEU A 38 4.88 -5.22 7.97
CA LEU A 38 4.16 -5.60 9.17
C LEU A 38 5.17 -5.94 10.25
N PHE A 39 5.00 -5.37 11.44
CA PHE A 39 5.86 -5.61 12.59
C PHE A 39 5.06 -6.25 13.72
N ASP A 40 5.69 -7.18 14.44
CA ASP A 40 5.10 -7.77 15.63
C ASP A 40 5.27 -6.85 16.87
N ARG A 41 4.81 -7.33 18.02
CA ARG A 41 4.85 -6.56 19.29
C ARG A 41 6.26 -6.31 19.83
N ARG A 42 7.26 -7.00 19.27
CA ARG A 42 8.67 -6.88 19.62
C ARG A 42 9.42 -6.03 18.61
N ASP A 43 8.71 -5.35 17.69
CA ASP A 43 9.27 -4.58 16.59
C ASP A 43 10.03 -5.46 15.58
N GLU A 44 9.73 -6.76 15.56
CA GLU A 44 10.33 -7.69 14.61
C GLU A 44 9.44 -7.79 13.37
N ARG A 45 10.04 -7.66 12.19
CA ARG A 45 9.33 -7.70 10.92
C ARG A 45 8.73 -9.09 10.65
N ILE A 46 7.43 -9.12 10.41
CA ILE A 46 6.68 -10.31 10.05
C ILE A 46 6.93 -10.59 8.57
N LYS A 47 7.42 -11.79 8.25
CA LYS A 47 7.61 -12.22 6.87
C LYS A 47 6.27 -12.56 6.25
N VAL A 48 5.84 -11.76 5.27
CA VAL A 48 4.64 -11.99 4.47
C VAL A 48 5.07 -12.71 3.19
N GLY A 49 4.47 -13.87 2.92
CA GLY A 49 4.72 -14.61 1.68
C GLY A 49 3.64 -14.37 0.63
N PRO A 50 3.85 -14.83 -0.62
CA PRO A 50 2.87 -14.69 -1.71
C PRO A 50 1.48 -15.24 -1.38
N HIS A 51 1.42 -16.33 -0.61
CA HIS A 51 0.17 -16.97 -0.18
C HIS A 51 -0.59 -16.20 0.90
N ASN A 52 -0.01 -15.14 1.47
CA ASN A 52 -0.63 -14.26 2.44
C ASN A 52 -1.17 -12.97 1.80
N LEU A 53 -0.87 -12.75 0.52
CA LEU A 53 -1.25 -11.56 -0.22
C LEU A 53 -2.40 -11.85 -1.17
N ALA A 54 -3.36 -10.94 -1.21
CA ALA A 54 -4.38 -10.87 -2.23
C ALA A 54 -4.60 -9.41 -2.60
N ALA A 55 -4.70 -9.12 -3.89
CA ALA A 55 -4.98 -7.79 -4.41
C ALA A 55 -6.09 -7.86 -5.45
N PHE A 56 -6.93 -6.83 -5.49
CA PHE A 56 -7.94 -6.69 -6.51
C PHE A 56 -7.98 -5.24 -7.04
N PRO A 57 -7.75 -5.03 -8.34
CA PRO A 57 -7.21 -6.01 -9.30
C PRO A 57 -5.81 -6.51 -8.89
N GLU A 58 -5.43 -7.71 -9.31
CA GLU A 58 -4.15 -8.34 -8.90
C GLU A 58 -2.93 -7.56 -9.41
N SER A 59 -2.98 -7.14 -10.67
CA SER A 59 -2.03 -6.24 -11.33
C SER A 59 -2.62 -5.75 -12.66
N VAL A 60 -1.95 -4.82 -13.34
CA VAL A 60 -2.32 -4.41 -14.71
C VAL A 60 -2.17 -5.53 -15.75
N ASN A 61 -1.47 -6.62 -15.44
CA ASN A 61 -1.32 -7.78 -16.31
C ASN A 61 -2.64 -8.52 -16.59
N ILE A 62 -3.73 -8.17 -15.89
CA ILE A 62 -5.07 -8.66 -16.23
C ILE A 62 -5.58 -8.07 -17.55
N LEU A 63 -5.00 -6.96 -18.03
CA LEU A 63 -5.44 -6.28 -19.23
C LEU A 63 -4.88 -7.00 -20.48
N PRO A 64 -5.70 -7.24 -21.53
CA PRO A 64 -5.29 -8.02 -22.70
C PRO A 64 -4.09 -7.48 -23.49
N SER A 65 -3.80 -6.19 -23.35
CA SER A 65 -2.71 -5.50 -24.06
C SER A 65 -1.48 -5.27 -23.19
N VAL A 66 -1.44 -5.82 -21.98
CA VAL A 66 -0.34 -5.66 -21.02
C VAL A 66 0.18 -7.05 -20.67
N GLU A 67 1.46 -7.29 -20.95
CA GLU A 67 2.12 -8.56 -20.67
C GLU A 67 3.43 -8.29 -19.91
N GLY A 68 3.63 -9.01 -18.79
CA GLY A 68 4.88 -8.99 -18.04
C GLY A 68 5.21 -7.65 -17.36
N ASP A 69 4.19 -6.83 -17.06
CA ASP A 69 4.38 -5.61 -16.29
C ASP A 69 4.91 -5.95 -14.89
N PRO A 70 6.07 -5.40 -14.50
CA PRO A 70 6.72 -5.75 -13.24
C PRO A 70 5.99 -5.15 -12.02
N ARG A 71 5.05 -4.20 -12.20
CA ARG A 71 4.33 -3.55 -11.10
C ARG A 71 3.20 -4.42 -10.58
N THR A 72 3.58 -5.40 -9.77
CA THR A 72 2.64 -6.32 -9.12
C THR A 72 2.57 -6.06 -7.62
N SER A 73 1.45 -6.39 -7.00
CA SER A 73 1.28 -6.28 -5.54
C SER A 73 2.32 -7.09 -4.75
N MET A 74 2.92 -8.11 -5.37
CA MET A 74 3.98 -8.93 -4.79
C MET A 74 5.21 -8.11 -4.40
N ASN A 75 5.56 -7.09 -5.19
CA ASN A 75 6.70 -6.23 -4.90
C ASN A 75 6.52 -5.40 -3.63
N LEU A 76 5.28 -5.23 -3.13
CA LEU A 76 5.03 -4.47 -1.90
C LEU A 76 5.53 -5.18 -0.64
N ILE A 77 5.71 -6.51 -0.68
CA ILE A 77 6.04 -7.32 0.50
C ILE A 77 7.39 -8.05 0.39
N ASP A 78 8.04 -8.03 -0.78
CA ASP A 78 9.26 -8.79 -1.08
C ASP A 78 10.58 -8.08 -0.67
N ASP A 79 10.53 -7.17 0.31
CA ASP A 79 11.66 -6.34 0.79
C ASP A 79 12.25 -5.41 -0.28
N LEU A 80 11.70 -5.45 -1.49
CA LEU A 80 12.05 -4.61 -2.60
C LEU A 80 11.20 -3.36 -2.52
N ALA A 81 11.67 -2.36 -1.77
CA ALA A 81 11.07 -1.03 -1.84
C ALA A 81 11.08 -0.58 -3.31
N ALA A 82 9.90 -0.42 -3.89
CA ALA A 82 9.75 0.10 -5.23
C ALA A 82 10.02 1.60 -5.18
N PHE A 83 11.30 1.98 -5.20
CA PHE A 83 11.68 3.36 -5.41
C PHE A 83 11.22 3.75 -6.82
N PRO A 84 10.67 4.94 -7.02
CA PRO A 84 10.24 5.34 -8.36
C PRO A 84 11.35 5.27 -9.40
N GLU A 85 12.59 5.52 -9.02
CA GLU A 85 13.77 5.30 -9.86
C GLU A 85 13.97 3.83 -10.21
N SER A 86 13.64 2.90 -9.30
CA SER A 86 13.79 1.45 -9.51
C SER A 86 12.75 0.86 -10.45
N VAL A 87 11.54 1.44 -10.50
CA VAL A 87 10.53 1.08 -11.50
C VAL A 87 10.93 1.67 -12.85
N ASN A 88 11.32 2.95 -12.90
CA ASN A 88 11.59 3.67 -14.15
C ASN A 88 12.86 3.23 -14.90
N ILE A 89 13.75 2.48 -14.26
CA ILE A 89 14.94 1.90 -14.89
C ILE A 89 14.69 0.52 -15.51
N LEU A 90 13.50 -0.07 -15.34
CA LEU A 90 13.19 -1.33 -16.00
C LEU A 90 12.97 -1.07 -17.50
N PRO A 91 13.71 -1.73 -18.41
CA PRO A 91 13.63 -1.44 -19.85
C PRO A 91 12.22 -1.62 -20.45
N SER A 92 11.35 -2.39 -19.78
CA SER A 92 9.96 -2.63 -20.20
C SER A 92 8.97 -1.54 -19.76
N VAL A 93 9.39 -0.60 -18.91
CA VAL A 93 8.51 0.47 -18.38
C VAL A 93 9.10 1.88 -18.56
N GLU A 94 10.24 2.00 -19.23
CA GLU A 94 10.86 3.30 -19.55
C GLU A 94 9.90 4.14 -20.42
N GLY A 95 9.61 5.37 -19.97
CA GLY A 95 8.68 6.29 -20.66
C GLY A 95 7.19 5.93 -20.51
N ASP A 96 6.84 4.94 -19.69
CA ASP A 96 5.45 4.60 -19.41
C ASP A 96 4.79 5.71 -18.56
N PRO A 97 3.71 6.35 -19.03
CA PRO A 97 3.02 7.41 -18.29
C PRO A 97 2.36 6.94 -16.99
N ARG A 98 2.28 5.62 -16.75
CA ARG A 98 1.74 5.02 -15.53
C ARG A 98 2.81 4.88 -14.43
N THR A 99 4.02 5.39 -14.67
CA THR A 99 5.13 5.25 -13.73
C THR A 99 5.02 6.23 -12.56
N SER A 100 5.56 5.80 -11.42
CA SER A 100 5.63 6.60 -10.19
C SER A 100 6.43 7.90 -10.31
N MET A 101 7.07 8.19 -11.46
CA MET A 101 7.73 9.47 -11.70
C MET A 101 6.76 10.66 -11.61
N ASN A 102 5.52 10.47 -12.08
CA ASN A 102 4.45 11.48 -12.01
C ASN A 102 3.98 11.74 -10.56
N LEU A 103 4.42 10.91 -9.59
CA LEU A 103 4.17 11.11 -8.17
C LEU A 103 5.31 11.87 -7.47
N ILE A 104 6.52 11.88 -8.04
CA ILE A 104 7.72 12.54 -7.47
C ILE A 104 7.93 13.94 -8.05
N ASP A 105 7.67 14.14 -9.34
CA ASP A 105 8.01 15.40 -10.03
C ASP A 105 7.05 16.56 -9.71
N GLY A 106 5.99 16.31 -8.95
CA GLY A 106 4.98 17.31 -8.61
C GLY A 106 4.26 17.89 -9.83
N CYS A 107 4.43 17.30 -11.02
CA CYS A 107 3.81 17.74 -12.27
C CYS A 107 2.43 17.11 -12.51
N ASN A 108 1.97 16.19 -11.65
CA ASN A 108 0.54 15.95 -11.52
C ASN A 108 -0.09 17.18 -10.86
N ASP A 109 -0.69 18.05 -11.68
CA ASP A 109 -1.42 19.30 -11.37
C ASP A 109 -2.51 19.18 -10.26
N THR A 110 -2.18 18.71 -9.06
CA THR A 110 -3.17 18.39 -8.02
C THR A 110 -2.75 18.89 -6.64
N GLN A 111 -2.76 20.22 -6.50
CA GLN A 111 -2.65 20.93 -5.22
C GLN A 111 -3.82 20.67 -4.23
N SER A 112 -4.74 19.71 -4.51
CA SER A 112 -5.98 19.54 -3.74
C SER A 112 -6.46 18.10 -3.50
N MET A 113 -5.78 17.06 -3.99
CA MET A 113 -6.26 15.68 -3.85
C MET A 113 -5.61 14.98 -2.65
N ARG A 114 -6.47 14.42 -1.79
CA ARG A 114 -6.10 13.58 -0.63
C ARG A 114 -5.79 12.17 -1.09
N ASN A 115 -4.82 11.49 -0.48
CA ASN A 115 -4.63 10.05 -0.64
C ASN A 115 -5.19 9.34 0.55
N PHE A 116 -6.45 8.95 0.45
CA PHE A 116 -7.20 8.42 1.56
C PHE A 116 -7.07 6.90 1.56
N LEU A 117 -6.47 6.39 2.63
CA LEU A 117 -6.37 4.96 2.91
C LEU A 117 -7.28 4.63 4.08
N GLN A 118 -8.00 3.51 3.96
CA GLN A 118 -8.62 2.85 5.09
C GLN A 118 -7.90 1.53 5.35
N VAL A 119 -7.57 1.26 6.61
CA VAL A 119 -7.02 -0.02 7.04
C VAL A 119 -8.03 -0.66 7.98
N SER A 120 -8.38 -1.90 7.70
CA SER A 120 -9.18 -2.73 8.59
C SER A 120 -8.42 -3.99 8.98
N VAL A 121 -8.72 -4.48 10.17
CA VAL A 121 -8.26 -5.78 10.68
C VAL A 121 -9.48 -6.63 10.96
N ASP A 122 -9.56 -7.76 10.26
CA ASP A 122 -10.77 -8.55 10.05
C ASP A 122 -11.91 -7.63 9.59
N ASP A 123 -12.86 -7.30 10.47
CA ASP A 123 -14.02 -6.45 10.17
C ASP A 123 -13.98 -5.08 10.87
N GLN A 124 -12.86 -4.71 11.50
CA GLN A 124 -12.75 -3.46 12.25
C GLN A 124 -11.84 -2.47 11.54
N ILE A 125 -12.38 -1.29 11.23
CA ILE A 125 -11.57 -0.17 10.74
C ILE A 125 -10.68 0.30 11.89
N VAL A 126 -9.37 0.25 11.65
CA VAL A 126 -8.33 0.64 12.62
C VAL A 126 -7.65 1.94 12.22
N TYR A 127 -7.70 2.30 10.94
CA TYR A 127 -7.23 3.58 10.43
C TYR A 127 -8.10 4.03 9.27
N SER A 128 -8.36 5.32 9.19
CA SER A 128 -8.99 5.95 8.03
C SER A 128 -8.52 7.39 7.94
N GLY A 129 -7.71 7.70 6.94
CA GLY A 129 -7.07 9.00 6.84
C GLY A 129 -6.13 9.12 5.65
N ASP A 130 -5.43 10.25 5.63
CA ASP A 130 -4.52 10.59 4.54
C ASP A 130 -3.17 9.87 4.68
N VAL A 131 -2.62 9.39 3.57
CA VAL A 131 -1.27 8.83 3.49
C VAL A 131 -0.29 9.97 3.21
N PRO A 132 0.79 10.12 4.02
CA PRO A 132 1.78 11.16 3.81
C PRO A 132 2.49 11.05 2.46
N ALA A 133 2.92 12.21 1.99
CA ALA A 133 3.61 12.32 0.73
C ALA A 133 5.08 11.93 0.77
N SER A 134 5.51 11.09 -0.20
CA SER A 134 6.92 11.00 -0.56
C SER A 134 7.33 12.21 -1.39
N THR A 135 8.53 12.74 -1.11
CA THR A 135 9.23 13.76 -1.90
C THR A 135 10.47 13.13 -2.52
N PRO A 136 11.15 13.80 -3.48
CA PRO A 136 12.42 13.31 -4.02
C PRO A 136 13.49 13.02 -2.95
N GLU A 137 13.41 13.67 -1.79
CA GLU A 137 14.39 13.57 -0.71
C GLU A 137 13.94 12.68 0.46
N LYS A 138 12.64 12.35 0.55
CA LYS A 138 12.08 11.66 1.72
C LYS A 138 10.86 10.79 1.38
N THR A 139 10.86 9.55 1.83
CA THR A 139 9.66 8.69 1.80
C THR A 139 8.61 9.16 2.80
N GLY A 140 7.36 9.29 2.35
CA GLY A 140 6.20 9.47 3.22
C GLY A 140 5.88 8.15 3.92
N ILE A 141 5.96 8.14 5.25
CA ILE A 141 5.72 6.92 6.04
C ILE A 141 4.41 7.11 6.82
N LEU A 142 3.48 6.18 6.62
CA LEU A 142 2.30 6.03 7.46
C LEU A 142 2.53 4.92 8.48
N GLU A 143 2.70 5.30 9.74
CA GLU A 143 2.79 4.34 10.85
C GLU A 143 1.44 4.20 11.54
N ILE A 144 0.92 2.97 11.61
CA ILE A 144 -0.32 2.65 12.33
C ILE A 144 0.05 1.73 13.48
N SER A 145 0.01 2.27 14.71
CA SER A 145 0.25 1.47 15.91
C SER A 145 -1.05 0.88 16.44
N PHE A 146 -1.04 -0.44 16.62
CA PHE A 146 -2.15 -1.20 17.22
C PHE A 146 -1.95 -1.45 18.72
N ALA A 147 -0.97 -0.78 19.33
CA ALA A 147 -0.62 -0.96 20.74
C ALA A 147 -1.52 -0.15 21.68
N SER A 148 -1.87 -0.73 22.82
CA SER A 148 -2.45 0.00 23.94
C SER A 148 -1.40 0.93 24.52
N THR A 149 -1.70 2.22 24.64
CA THR A 149 -1.00 3.10 25.58
C THR A 149 -1.39 2.80 27.01
#